data_AF-A0A1L2BNR0-F1
#
_entry.id   AF-A0A1L2BNR0-F1
#
_cell.length_a   1.000
_cell.length_b   1.000
_cell.length_c   1.000
_cell.angle_alpha   90.00
_cell.angle_beta   90.00
_cell.angle_gamma   90.00
#
_symmetry.space_group_name_H-M   'P 1'
#
loop_
_entity.id
_entity.type
_entity.pdbx_description
1 polymer ?
#
loop_
_entity_poly.entity_id
_entity_poly.type
_entity_poly.pdbx_seq_one_letter_code
_entity_poly.pdbx_strand_id
1 'polypeptide(L)'
;MSIYKRWFIKNTQEKHFELLINRQRWLRTNSSLSNGSFRSNTLSESYQYLSNLFLSNGTLLDQMTKTLLRKRWLFPDEMKIGFM
;
A
#
# COMPACT_ATOMS: atom_id res chain seq x y z
N MET A 1 -47.33 24.16 0.71
CA MET A 1 -45.94 23.80 1.09
C MET A 1 -45.42 22.67 0.21
N SER A 2 -44.77 22.96 -0.91
CA SER A 2 -44.21 21.92 -1.81
C SER A 2 -43.05 22.47 -2.66
N ILE A 3 -43.18 23.71 -3.15
CA ILE A 3 -42.23 24.34 -4.06
C ILE A 3 -40.86 24.61 -3.40
N TYR A 4 -40.84 25.05 -2.14
CA TYR A 4 -39.59 25.34 -1.42
C TYR A 4 -38.75 24.08 -1.15
N LYS A 5 -39.37 22.96 -0.78
CA LYS A 5 -38.66 21.68 -0.63
C LYS A 5 -38.05 21.22 -1.95
N ARG A 6 -38.77 21.38 -3.07
CA ARG A 6 -38.29 20.98 -4.39
C ARG A 6 -37.10 21.82 -4.86
N TRP A 7 -37.13 23.13 -4.59
CA TRP A 7 -36.01 24.03 -4.88
C TRP A 7 -34.79 23.74 -4.00
N PHE A 8 -35.01 23.48 -2.71
CA PHE A 8 -33.93 23.13 -1.77
C PHE A 8 -33.23 21.82 -2.14
N ILE A 9 -33.98 20.79 -2.54
CA ILE A 9 -33.41 19.52 -2.99
C ILE A 9 -32.58 19.71 -4.26
N LYS A 10 -33.09 20.47 -5.25
CA LYS A 10 -32.36 20.75 -6.48
C LYS A 10 -31.06 21.54 -6.24
N ASN A 11 -31.12 22.57 -5.39
CA ASN A 11 -29.97 23.42 -5.08
C ASN A 11 -28.89 22.67 -4.27
N THR A 12 -29.29 21.72 -3.40
CA THR A 12 -28.35 20.86 -2.67
C THR A 12 -27.70 19.84 -3.59
N GLN A 13 -28.46 19.30 -4.54
CA GLN A 13 -27.97 18.31 -5.50
C GLN A 13 -26.97 18.92 -6.49
N GLU A 14 -27.25 20.13 -7.01
CA GLU A 14 -26.33 20.87 -7.90
C GLU A 14 -25.00 21.19 -7.18
N LYS A 15 -25.04 21.70 -5.95
CA LYS A 15 -23.83 21.99 -5.16
C LYS A 15 -23.00 20.73 -4.87
N HIS A 16 -23.66 19.60 -4.62
CA HIS A 16 -22.96 18.34 -4.38
C HIS A 16 -22.23 17.87 -5.64
N PHE A 17 -22.85 17.97 -6.81
CA PHE A 17 -22.19 17.63 -8.08
C PHE A 17 -21.04 18.58 -8.40
N GLU A 18 -21.20 19.88 -8.17
CA GLU A 18 -20.15 20.88 -8.36
C GLU A 18 -18.93 20.59 -7.48
N LEU A 19 -19.17 20.19 -6.23
CA LEU A 19 -18.13 19.83 -5.26
C LEU A 19 -17.43 18.51 -5.63
N LEU A 20 -18.18 17.52 -6.11
CA LEU A 20 -17.63 16.27 -6.64
C LEU A 20 -16.74 16.51 -7.87
N ILE A 21 -17.17 17.35 -8.81
CA ILE A 21 -16.40 17.70 -10.01
C ILE A 21 -15.14 18.48 -9.63
N ASN A 22 -15.25 19.42 -8.69
CA ASN A 22 -14.08 20.17 -8.21
C ASN A 22 -13.08 19.27 -7.50
N ARG A 23 -13.54 18.29 -6.71
CA ARG A 23 -12.68 17.28 -6.07
C ARG A 23 -11.98 16.40 -7.10
N GLN A 24 -12.67 16.00 -8.16
CA GLN A 24 -12.09 15.17 -9.22
C GLN A 24 -11.11 15.98 -10.10
N ARG A 25 -11.38 17.26 -10.34
CA ARG A 25 -10.45 18.20 -10.98
C ARG A 25 -9.20 18.42 -10.12
N TRP A 26 -9.36 18.66 -8.82
CA TRP A 26 -8.26 18.83 -7.86
C TRP A 26 -7.37 17.58 -7.80
N LEU A 27 -7.96 16.38 -7.74
CA LEU A 27 -7.19 15.13 -7.79
C LEU A 27 -6.43 14.96 -9.12
N ARG A 28 -7.01 15.38 -10.25
CA ARG A 28 -6.38 15.30 -11.58
C ARG A 28 -5.24 16.31 -11.78
N THR A 29 -5.31 17.48 -11.15
CA THR A 29 -4.20 18.46 -11.15
C THR A 29 -3.16 18.20 -10.07
N ASN A 30 -3.50 17.51 -8.97
CA ASN A 30 -2.51 17.06 -7.98
C ASN A 30 -1.87 15.73 -8.34
N SER A 31 -2.48 14.92 -9.21
CA SER A 31 -1.86 13.68 -9.71
C SER A 31 -0.63 13.95 -10.60
N SER A 32 -0.44 15.19 -11.08
CA SER A 32 0.80 15.61 -11.74
C SER A 32 1.85 16.18 -10.79
N LEU A 33 1.56 16.25 -9.49
CA LEU A 33 2.55 16.46 -8.44
C LEU A 33 3.00 15.10 -7.88
N SER A 34 3.17 14.09 -8.75
CA SER A 34 4.01 12.95 -8.40
C SER A 34 5.44 13.47 -8.33
N ASN A 35 5.74 14.01 -7.16
CA ASN A 35 7.04 14.34 -6.64
C ASN A 35 8.09 13.46 -7.30
N GLY A 36 9.12 14.07 -7.89
CA GLY A 36 10.44 13.47 -7.96
C GLY A 36 10.87 13.17 -6.52
N SER A 37 10.37 12.06 -5.97
CA SER A 37 10.62 11.66 -4.60
C SER A 37 11.91 10.84 -4.61
N PHE A 38 13.01 11.55 -4.78
CA PHE A 38 14.37 11.03 -4.61
C PHE A 38 14.61 10.37 -3.22
N ARG A 39 13.64 10.43 -2.29
CA ARG A 39 13.69 9.84 -0.95
C ARG A 39 12.85 8.57 -0.75
N SER A 40 11.86 8.29 -1.59
CA SER A 40 10.98 7.10 -1.44
C SER A 40 11.45 5.92 -2.27
N ASN A 41 12.24 6.18 -3.31
CA ASN A 41 12.78 5.12 -4.18
C ASN A 41 13.67 4.15 -3.38
N THR A 42 14.51 4.62 -2.46
CA THR A 42 15.40 3.73 -1.70
C THR A 42 14.62 2.75 -0.81
N LEU A 43 13.55 3.19 -0.14
CA LEU A 43 12.71 2.31 0.67
C LEU A 43 11.92 1.34 -0.21
N SER A 44 11.31 1.81 -1.29
CA SER A 44 10.57 0.93 -2.20
C SER A 44 11.47 -0.08 -2.90
N GLU A 45 12.66 0.34 -3.34
CA GLU A 45 13.67 -0.53 -3.95
C GLU A 45 14.20 -1.55 -2.94
N SER A 46 14.48 -1.13 -1.70
CA SER A 46 14.89 -2.06 -0.64
C SER A 46 13.80 -3.08 -0.32
N TYR A 47 12.54 -2.65 -0.26
CA TYR A 47 11.40 -3.54 -0.06
C TYR A 47 11.24 -4.50 -1.24
N GLN A 48 11.34 -4.02 -2.47
CA GLN A 48 11.22 -4.83 -3.67
C GLN A 48 12.35 -5.85 -3.77
N TYR A 49 13.57 -5.46 -3.45
CA TYR A 49 14.72 -6.36 -3.38
C TYR A 49 14.53 -7.46 -2.34
N LEU A 50 14.19 -7.08 -1.09
CA LEU A 50 13.96 -8.05 -0.01
C LEU A 50 12.78 -8.97 -0.32
N SER A 51 11.69 -8.43 -0.86
CA SER A 51 10.54 -9.22 -1.28
C SER A 51 10.94 -10.27 -2.33
N ASN A 52 11.70 -9.87 -3.35
CA ASN A 52 12.16 -10.81 -4.38
C ASN A 52 13.13 -11.85 -3.83
N LEU A 53 14.01 -11.46 -2.90
CA LEU A 53 14.94 -12.37 -2.23
C LEU A 53 14.20 -13.44 -1.43
N PHE A 54 13.15 -13.09 -0.70
CA PHE A 54 12.36 -14.07 0.07
C PHE A 54 11.46 -14.92 -0.83
N LEU A 55 10.90 -14.33 -1.88
CA LEU A 55 10.06 -15.07 -2.85
C LEU A 55 10.88 -16.10 -3.64
N SER A 56 12.11 -15.78 -4.04
CA SER A 56 12.99 -16.73 -4.75
C SER A 56 13.51 -17.85 -3.86
N ASN A 57 13.53 -17.67 -2.54
CA ASN A 57 13.99 -18.64 -1.55
C ASN A 57 12.85 -19.24 -0.71
N GLY A 58 11.64 -19.32 -1.26
CA GLY A 58 10.45 -19.71 -0.50
C GLY A 58 10.53 -21.09 0.18
N THR A 59 11.16 -22.08 -0.45
CA THR A 59 11.36 -23.42 0.15
C THR A 59 12.27 -23.36 1.38
N LEU A 60 13.34 -22.56 1.32
CA LEU A 60 14.26 -22.36 2.43
C LEU A 60 13.58 -21.66 3.60
N LEU A 61 12.80 -20.61 3.29
CA LEU A 61 12.02 -19.87 4.27
C LEU A 61 11.03 -20.79 5.01
N ASP A 62 10.35 -21.68 4.28
CA ASP A 62 9.43 -22.65 4.86
C ASP A 62 10.14 -23.62 5.82
N GLN A 63 11.33 -24.12 5.45
CA GLN A 63 12.13 -24.98 6.32
C GLN A 63 12.59 -24.22 7.58
N MET A 64 13.03 -22.97 7.45
CA MET A 64 13.42 -22.13 8.59
C MET A 64 12.23 -21.90 9.52
N THR A 65 11.05 -21.61 8.97
CA THR A 65 9.81 -21.39 9.73
C THR A 65 9.40 -22.66 10.48
N LYS A 66 9.44 -23.82 9.84
CA LYS A 66 9.17 -25.12 10.48
C LYS A 66 10.15 -25.41 11.62
N THR A 67 11.42 -25.10 11.43
CA THR A 67 12.46 -25.32 12.45
C THR A 67 12.28 -24.37 13.63
N LEU A 68 11.95 -23.11 13.36
CA LEU A 68 11.66 -22.11 14.39
C LEU A 68 10.44 -22.52 15.21
N LEU A 69 9.37 -23.01 14.57
CA LEU A 69 8.18 -23.49 15.27
C LEU A 69 8.46 -24.70 16.16
N ARG A 70 9.39 -25.58 15.75
CA ARG A 70 9.78 -26.77 16.53
C ARG A 70 10.68 -26.43 17.71
N LYS A 71 11.71 -25.61 17.50
CA LYS A 71 12.74 -25.30 18.52
C LYS A 71 12.41 -24.06 19.37
N ARG A 72 11.49 -23.21 18.92
CA ARG A 72 11.18 -21.85 19.43
C ARG A 72 12.33 -20.84 19.36
N TRP A 73 13.54 -21.29 19.01
CA TRP A 73 14.73 -20.48 18.85
C TRP A 73 15.57 -21.06 17.71
N LEU A 74 16.33 -20.21 17.03
CA LEU A 74 17.21 -20.59 15.92
C LEU A 74 18.48 -19.76 16.03
N PHE A 75 19.60 -20.43 16.27
CA PHE A 75 20.90 -19.76 16.38
C PHE A 75 21.51 -19.52 14.99
N PRO A 76 22.34 -18.47 14.82
CA PRO A 76 22.99 -18.17 13.54
C PRO A 76 23.84 -19.33 12.99
N ASP A 77 24.45 -20.13 13.87
CA ASP A 77 25.26 -21.29 13.47
C ASP A 77 24.39 -22.43 12.92
N GLU A 78 23.22 -22.66 13.52
CA GLU A 78 22.25 -23.64 13.00
C GLU A 78 21.69 -23.20 11.65
N MET A 79 21.56 -21.88 11.43
CA MET A 79 21.12 -21.35 10.14
C MET A 79 22.13 -21.65 9.02
N LYS A 80 23.43 -21.51 9.30
CA LYS A 80 24.49 -21.79 8.32
C LYS A 80 24.64 -23.27 7.99
N ILE A 81 24.35 -24.15 8.93
CA ILE A 81 24.54 -25.60 8.75
C ILE A 81 23.28 -26.27 8.17
N GLY A 82 22.09 -25.78 8.53
CA GLY A 82 20.82 -26.41 8.16
C GLY A 82 20.17 -25.88 6.88
N PHE A 83 20.61 -24.73 6.36
CA PHE A 83 19.93 -23.99 5.27
C PHE A 83 20.90 -23.42 4.21
N MET A 84 22.17 -23.83 4.22
CA MET A 84 23.11 -23.64 3.09
C MET A 84 23.33 -24.97 2.39
#